data_AF-A0A0N4SUY4-F1
#
_entry.id   AF-A0A0N4SUY4-F1
#
_cell.length_a   1.000
_cell.length_b   1.000
_cell.length_c   1.000
_cell.angle_alpha   90.00
_cell.angle_beta   90.00
_cell.angle_gamma   90.00
#
_symmetry.space_group_name_H-M   'P 1'
#
loop_
_entity.id
_entity.type
_entity.pdbx_description
1 polymer ?
#
loop_
_entity_poly.entity_id
_entity_poly.type
_entity_poly.pdbx_seq_one_letter_code
_entity_poly.pdbx_strand_id
1 'polypeptide(L)'
;MPALMALRKRAQGEKPLAGAKIVGCTHITAQTAVLMETLGALGAQCRWAACNIYSTLNEVAAALAESGFPVFAWKGESEDDFWWCIDRCVNVEGWQPNMILDDGGDLTHWIYKKY
;
A
#
# COMPACT_ATOMS: atom_id res chain seq x y z
N MET A 1 15.38 1.71 -9.53
CA MET A 1 15.38 2.61 -8.34
C MET A 1 16.51 2.22 -7.38
N PRO A 2 17.74 2.75 -7.55
CA PRO A 2 18.94 2.24 -6.89
C PRO A 2 18.92 2.36 -5.35
N ALA A 3 18.33 3.42 -4.80
CA ALA A 3 18.24 3.61 -3.35
C ALA A 3 17.42 2.50 -2.65
N LEU A 4 16.27 2.13 -3.21
CA LEU A 4 15.44 1.04 -2.68
C LEU A 4 16.13 -0.31 -2.79
N MET A 5 16.86 -0.56 -3.89
CA MET A 5 17.64 -1.79 -4.04
C MET A 5 18.79 -1.88 -3.01
N ALA A 6 19.47 -0.75 -2.77
CA ALA A 6 20.50 -0.67 -1.74
C ALA A 6 19.91 -0.89 -0.33
N LEU A 7 18.72 -0.34 -0.06
CA LEU A 7 18.01 -0.56 1.21
C LEU A 7 17.64 -2.03 1.42
N ARG A 8 17.10 -2.71 0.39
CA ARG A 8 16.79 -4.15 0.42
C ARG A 8 18.05 -4.97 0.72
N LYS A 9 19.16 -4.66 0.05
CA LYS A 9 20.44 -5.36 0.26
C LYS A 9 20.99 -5.13 1.67
N ARG A 10 20.94 -3.90 2.17
CA ARG A 10 21.46 -3.55 3.50
C ARG A 10 20.69 -4.24 4.62
N ALA A 11 19.36 -4.27 4.52
CA ALA A 11 18.50 -4.86 5.55
C ALA A 11 18.26 -6.36 5.37
N GLN A 12 19.02 -7.01 4.47
CA GLN A 12 18.88 -8.42 4.18
C GLN A 12 19.18 -9.25 5.44
N GLY A 13 18.18 -10.02 5.89
CA GLY A 13 18.28 -10.84 7.11
C GLY A 13 17.83 -10.15 8.39
N GLU A 14 17.88 -8.81 8.47
CA GLU A 14 17.49 -8.06 9.69
C GLU A 14 15.97 -7.89 9.84
N LYS A 15 15.24 -7.87 8.71
CA LYS A 15 13.78 -7.68 8.65
C LYS A 15 13.29 -6.57 9.62
N PRO A 16 13.79 -5.33 9.50
CA PRO A 16 13.54 -4.27 10.48
C PRO A 16 12.08 -3.83 10.57
N LEU A 17 11.24 -4.18 9.58
CA LEU A 17 9.80 -3.93 9.60
C LEU A 17 9.00 -5.17 10.00
N ALA A 18 9.63 -6.20 10.58
CA ALA A 18 8.91 -7.35 11.12
C ALA A 18 7.85 -6.88 12.15
N GLY A 19 6.60 -7.29 11.93
CA GLY A 19 5.46 -6.87 12.75
C GLY A 19 4.82 -5.54 12.31
N ALA A 20 5.40 -4.82 11.36
CA ALA A 20 4.76 -3.69 10.73
C ALA A 20 3.54 -4.15 9.92
N LYS A 21 2.42 -3.46 10.13
CA LYS A 21 1.17 -3.61 9.41
C LYS A 21 0.85 -2.26 8.78
N ILE A 22 1.36 -2.06 7.57
CA ILE A 22 1.32 -0.80 6.86
C ILE A 22 0.05 -0.77 6.00
N VAL A 23 -0.77 0.25 6.20
CA VAL A 23 -1.78 0.64 5.23
C VAL A 23 -1.26 1.81 4.41
N GLY A 24 -1.30 1.66 3.08
CA GLY A 24 -0.80 2.65 2.13
C GLY A 24 -1.90 3.25 1.28
N CYS A 25 -1.80 4.55 1.03
CA CYS A 25 -2.65 5.28 0.09
C CYS A 25 -1.75 6.22 -0.72
N THR A 26 -1.40 5.79 -1.93
CA THR A 26 -0.53 6.55 -2.84
C THR A 26 -0.94 6.26 -4.28
N HIS A 27 -0.38 6.98 -5.26
CA HIS A 27 -0.50 6.56 -6.66
C HIS A 27 0.00 5.11 -6.83
N ILE A 28 -0.72 4.29 -7.61
CA ILE A 28 -0.30 2.90 -7.88
C ILE A 28 0.39 2.84 -9.24
N THR A 29 1.71 2.91 -9.18
CA THR A 29 2.61 2.95 -10.33
C THR A 29 3.72 1.92 -10.16
N ALA A 30 4.53 1.70 -11.21
CA ALA A 30 5.67 0.80 -11.12
C ALA A 30 6.64 1.18 -9.99
N GLN A 31 6.78 2.48 -9.69
CA GLN A 31 7.62 2.99 -8.62
C GLN A 31 7.05 2.61 -7.24
N THR A 32 5.73 2.72 -7.06
CA THR A 32 5.04 2.29 -5.84
C THR A 32 5.13 0.78 -5.67
N ALA A 33 5.06 -0.01 -6.73
CA ALA A 33 5.27 -1.46 -6.64
C ALA A 33 6.66 -1.78 -6.08
N VAL A 34 7.71 -1.12 -6.59
CA VAL A 34 9.07 -1.30 -6.05
C VAL A 34 9.16 -0.86 -4.59
N LEU A 35 8.44 0.19 -4.18
CA LEU A 35 8.33 0.59 -2.78
C LEU A 35 7.65 -0.51 -1.93
N MET A 36 6.46 -0.97 -2.31
CA MET A 36 5.70 -1.99 -1.58
C MET A 36 6.47 -3.29 -1.42
N GLU A 37 7.06 -3.80 -2.50
CA GLU A 37 7.93 -4.97 -2.43
C GLU A 37 9.16 -4.74 -1.55
N THR A 38 9.69 -3.51 -1.48
CA THR A 38 10.78 -3.18 -0.57
C THR A 38 10.33 -3.29 0.88
N LEU A 39 9.15 -2.73 1.21
CA LEU A 39 8.55 -2.85 2.54
C LEU A 39 8.31 -4.32 2.92
N GLY A 40 7.78 -5.13 1.99
CA GLY A 40 7.63 -6.57 2.17
C GLY A 40 8.97 -7.29 2.38
N ALA A 41 10.00 -6.97 1.58
CA ALA A 41 11.35 -7.51 1.74
C ALA A 41 11.97 -7.13 3.10
N LEU A 42 11.63 -5.96 3.64
CA LEU A 42 12.00 -5.47 4.96
C LEU A 42 11.19 -6.11 6.11
N GLY A 43 10.16 -6.92 5.81
CA GLY A 43 9.38 -7.68 6.79
C GLY A 43 7.97 -7.14 7.09
N ALA A 44 7.55 -6.06 6.42
CA ALA A 44 6.22 -5.49 6.62
C ALA A 44 5.12 -6.32 5.96
N GLN A 45 3.93 -6.30 6.56
CA GLN A 45 2.68 -6.65 5.90
C GLN A 45 2.07 -5.36 5.35
N CYS A 46 1.68 -5.35 4.08
CA CYS A 46 1.19 -4.15 3.41
C CYS A 46 -0.22 -4.40 2.85
N ARG A 47 -1.06 -3.37 2.89
CA ARG A 47 -2.34 -3.29 2.15
C ARG A 47 -2.42 -1.91 1.50
N TRP A 48 -2.92 -1.82 0.27
CA TRP A 48 -2.79 -0.59 -0.52
C TRP A 48 -4.04 -0.19 -1.29
N ALA A 49 -4.34 1.10 -1.27
CA ALA A 49 -5.33 1.77 -2.12
C ALA A 49 -4.65 2.88 -2.94
N ALA A 50 -5.31 3.34 -4.00
CA ALA A 50 -4.88 4.52 -4.73
C ALA A 50 -5.25 5.81 -3.96
N CYS A 51 -4.43 6.86 -4.06
CA CYS A 51 -4.80 8.21 -3.59
C CYS A 51 -5.44 9.09 -4.69
N ASN A 52 -5.61 8.54 -5.90
CA ASN A 52 -6.27 9.25 -7.00
C ASN A 52 -6.85 8.27 -8.02
N ILE A 53 -8.13 8.46 -8.35
CA ILE A 53 -8.94 7.59 -9.22
C ILE A 53 -8.37 7.37 -10.63
N TYR A 54 -7.48 8.23 -11.13
CA TYR A 54 -6.90 8.10 -12.48
C TYR A 54 -5.44 7.63 -12.49
N SER A 55 -4.82 7.52 -11.31
CA SER A 55 -3.38 7.34 -11.20
C SER A 55 -2.91 5.89 -11.24
N THR A 56 -3.82 4.94 -11.03
CA THR A 56 -3.50 3.52 -11.05
C THR A 56 -3.06 3.07 -12.44
N LEU A 57 -1.94 2.35 -12.52
CA LEU A 57 -1.56 1.55 -13.66
C LEU A 57 -2.07 0.13 -13.41
N ASN A 58 -3.10 -0.29 -14.16
CA ASN A 58 -3.84 -1.54 -13.90
C ASN A 58 -2.95 -2.77 -13.97
N GLU A 59 -2.02 -2.80 -14.91
CA GLU A 59 -1.04 -3.86 -15.06
C GLU A 59 -0.12 -3.98 -13.83
N VAL A 60 0.16 -2.86 -13.15
CA VAL A 60 0.97 -2.85 -11.93
C VAL A 60 0.15 -3.29 -10.73
N ALA A 61 -1.09 -2.81 -10.60
CA ALA A 61 -2.02 -3.27 -9.57
C ALA A 61 -2.24 -4.79 -9.68
N ALA A 62 -2.41 -5.30 -10.90
CA ALA A 62 -2.55 -6.73 -11.18
C ALA A 62 -1.29 -7.52 -10.79
N ALA A 63 -0.09 -7.05 -11.16
CA ALA A 63 1.17 -7.71 -10.80
C ALA A 63 1.40 -7.76 -9.28
N LEU A 64 1.05 -6.70 -8.55
CA LEU A 64 1.11 -6.67 -7.09
C LEU A 64 0.12 -7.66 -6.46
N ALA A 65 -1.11 -7.72 -6.97
CA ALA A 65 -2.13 -8.66 -6.51
C ALA A 65 -1.70 -10.13 -6.77
N GLU A 66 -1.17 -10.43 -7.96
CA GLU A 66 -0.62 -11.75 -8.31
C GLU A 66 0.56 -12.12 -7.39
N SER A 67 1.38 -11.14 -7.00
CA SER A 67 2.48 -11.32 -6.05
C SER A 67 2.02 -11.47 -4.59
N GLY A 68 0.71 -11.48 -4.33
CA GLY A 68 0.13 -11.70 -3.01
C GLY A 68 -0.06 -10.44 -2.16
N PHE A 69 0.16 -9.24 -2.70
CA PHE A 69 -0.16 -8.00 -1.98
C PHE A 69 -1.66 -7.69 -2.07
N PRO A 70 -2.35 -7.42 -0.94
CA PRO A 70 -3.71 -6.88 -0.95
C PRO A 70 -3.71 -5.45 -1.53
N VAL A 71 -4.08 -5.33 -2.80
CA VAL A 71 -4.22 -4.05 -3.50
C VAL A 71 -5.67 -3.89 -3.94
N PHE A 72 -6.28 -2.78 -3.57
CA PHE A 72 -7.65 -2.43 -3.93
C PHE A 72 -7.56 -1.14 -4.73
N ALA A 73 -7.39 -1.27 -6.04
CA ALA A 73 -7.39 -0.11 -6.93
C ALA A 73 -7.49 -0.50 -8.41
N TRP A 74 -8.03 0.40 -9.21
CA TRP A 74 -7.97 0.37 -10.67
C TRP A 74 -8.07 1.79 -11.23
N LYS A 75 -7.71 1.95 -12.51
CA LYS A 75 -7.81 3.22 -13.21
C LYS A 75 -9.27 3.50 -13.55
N GLY A 76 -9.73 4.70 -13.22
CA GLY A 76 -11.11 5.13 -13.47
C GLY A 76 -12.09 4.61 -12.42
N GLU A 77 -11.65 4.48 -11.16
CA GLU A 77 -12.55 4.28 -10.02
C GLU A 77 -13.64 5.36 -9.98
N SER A 78 -14.85 4.98 -9.56
CA SER A 78 -15.82 5.97 -9.10
C SER A 78 -15.41 6.53 -7.73
N GLU A 79 -16.03 7.62 -7.29
CA GLU A 79 -15.76 8.17 -5.96
C GLU A 79 -16.15 7.19 -4.84
N ASP A 80 -17.25 6.45 -5.01
CA ASP A 80 -17.67 5.43 -4.05
C ASP A 80 -16.67 4.27 -4.00
N ASP A 81 -16.15 3.84 -5.16
CA ASP A 81 -15.14 2.80 -5.23
C ASP A 81 -13.83 3.23 -4.57
N PHE A 82 -13.42 4.50 -4.76
CA PHE A 82 -12.23 5.07 -4.14
C PHE A 82 -12.27 4.97 -2.61
N TRP A 83 -13.36 5.42 -2.00
CA TRP A 83 -13.54 5.33 -0.55
C TRP A 83 -13.68 3.89 -0.07
N TRP A 84 -14.33 3.03 -0.86
CA TRP A 84 -14.41 1.60 -0.59
C TRP A 84 -13.03 0.93 -0.59
N CYS A 85 -12.16 1.27 -1.53
CA CYS A 85 -10.78 0.78 -1.63
C CYS A 85 -9.97 1.14 -0.38
N ILE A 86 -10.06 2.40 0.08
CA ILE A 86 -9.43 2.84 1.33
C ILE A 86 -9.97 2.04 2.51
N ASP A 87 -11.30 1.90 2.64
CA ASP A 87 -11.92 1.18 3.75
C ASP A 87 -11.54 -0.30 3.77
N ARG A 88 -11.40 -0.94 2.61
CA ARG A 88 -10.95 -2.35 2.47
C ARG A 88 -9.51 -2.58 2.91
N CYS A 89 -8.69 -1.53 2.91
CA CYS A 89 -7.34 -1.61 3.44
C CYS A 89 -7.30 -1.53 4.96
N VAL A 90 -8.23 -0.80 5.58
CA VAL A 90 -8.26 -0.53 7.03
C VAL A 90 -9.11 -1.54 7.79
N ASN A 91 -10.33 -1.82 7.31
CA ASN A 91 -11.34 -2.60 8.00
C ASN A 91 -11.19 -4.09 7.72
N VAL A 92 -10.26 -4.73 8.43
CA VAL A 92 -9.92 -6.14 8.22
C VAL A 92 -10.03 -6.89 9.54
N GLU A 93 -10.85 -7.94 9.55
CA GLU A 93 -10.98 -8.80 10.72
C GLU A 93 -9.64 -9.47 11.08
N GLY A 94 -9.24 -9.36 12.35
CA GLY A 94 -7.98 -9.93 12.84
C GLY A 94 -6.71 -9.20 12.38
N TRP A 95 -6.82 -8.10 11.62
CA TRP A 95 -5.67 -7.33 11.14
C TRP A 95 -5.89 -5.84 11.38
N GLN A 96 -5.16 -5.27 12.33
CA GLN A 96 -5.14 -3.83 12.56
C GLN A 96 -3.86 -3.20 12.03
N PRO A 97 -3.95 -2.13 11.21
CA PRO A 97 -2.79 -1.37 10.81
C PRO A 97 -2.14 -0.70 12.03
N ASN A 98 -0.81 -0.63 12.04
CA ASN A 98 -0.03 0.09 13.05
C ASN A 98 0.88 1.17 12.45
N MET A 99 0.84 1.33 11.12
CA MET A 99 1.52 2.41 10.40
C MET A 99 0.70 2.83 9.19
N ILE A 100 0.76 4.12 8.88
CA ILE A 100 0.16 4.75 7.71
C ILE A 100 1.29 5.24 6.80
N LEU A 101 1.17 5.00 5.50
CA LEU A 101 1.98 5.65 4.47
C LEU A 101 1.02 6.30 3.47
N ASP A 102 0.98 7.63 3.47
CA ASP A 102 -0.09 8.39 2.82
C ASP A 102 0.47 9.49 1.92
N ASP A 103 -0.24 9.75 0.83
CA ASP A 103 0.03 10.80 -0.15
C ASP A 103 -1.29 11.49 -0.48
N GLY A 104 -1.46 12.73 0.01
CA GLY A 104 -2.72 13.49 -0.08
C GLY A 104 -3.51 13.54 1.23
N GLY A 105 -3.37 12.54 2.10
CA GLY A 105 -3.95 12.57 3.45
C GLY A 105 -5.35 11.94 3.58
N ASP A 106 -5.92 11.40 2.50
CA ASP A 106 -7.27 10.82 2.49
C ASP A 106 -7.38 9.60 3.41
N LEU A 107 -6.36 8.73 3.45
CA LEU A 107 -6.33 7.58 4.32
C LEU A 107 -6.21 7.99 5.79
N THR A 108 -5.34 8.96 6.09
CA THR A 108 -5.20 9.53 7.43
C THR A 108 -6.52 10.15 7.90
N HIS A 109 -7.17 10.92 7.02
CA HIS A 109 -8.46 11.54 7.30
C HIS A 109 -9.55 10.49 7.53
N TRP A 110 -9.60 9.46 6.69
CA TRP A 110 -10.57 8.37 6.78
C TRP A 110 -10.46 7.62 8.10
N ILE A 111 -9.24 7.26 8.50
CA ILE A 111 -8.98 6.62 9.80
C ILE A 111 -9.44 7.54 10.93
N TYR A 112 -8.95 8.79 10.98
CA TYR A 112 -9.29 9.75 12.04
C TYR A 112 -10.79 10.01 12.20
N LYS A 113 -11.56 9.96 11.11
CA LYS A 113 -13.00 10.24 11.14
C LYS A 113 -13.87 9.03 11.46
N LYS A 114 -13.42 7.83 11.11
CA LYS A 114 -14.26 6.62 11.12
C LYS A 114 -13.84 5.59 12.18
N TYR A 115 -12.60 5.63 12.65
CA TYR A 115 -12.01 4.64 13.57
C TYR A 115 -11.30 5.34 14.75
#